data_AF-A0A316AKG8-F1
#
_entry.id   AF-A0A316AKG8-F1
#
_cell.length_a   1.000
_cell.length_b   1.000
_cell.length_c   1.000
_cell.angle_alpha   90.00
_cell.angle_beta   90.00
_cell.angle_gamma   90.00
#
_symmetry.space_group_name_H-M   'P 1'
#
loop_
_entity.id
_entity.type
_entity.pdbx_description
1 polymer ?
#
loop_
_entity_poly.entity_id
_entity_poly.type
_entity_poly.pdbx_seq_one_letter_code
_entity_poly.pdbx_strand_id
1 'polypeptide(L)'
;MGELRTPAKVKLIVGILAKDAEAVEAVRETLRNKFGDEDLNLAPFPFTFTNYYKDEIGLAPVRGFFSYETLIDRTEIVDIKLWTNDVELEIAEKAGTPGLRPVNLDPGYMTLGQFFLATTKDQRQRVYMQRGIFVEPTLYFQDGHFHAFDWTYRDYQSETYIKYLEQVRARLAYQHSTGRPYRLRNTNP
;
A
#
# COMPACT_ATOMS: atom_id res chain seq x y z
N MET A 1 -27.68 -1.19 -22.15
CA MET A 1 -26.70 -0.22 -21.62
C MET A 1 -26.61 -0.40 -20.12
N GLY A 2 -25.41 -0.42 -19.54
CA GLY A 2 -25.24 -0.60 -18.10
C GLY A 2 -25.59 0.67 -17.33
N GLU A 3 -26.26 0.53 -16.19
CA GLU A 3 -26.46 1.64 -15.26
C GLU A 3 -25.12 2.06 -14.65
N LEU A 4 -24.85 3.37 -14.63
CA LEU A 4 -23.69 3.91 -13.95
C LEU A 4 -23.87 3.74 -12.44
N ARG A 5 -22.88 3.14 -11.78
CA ARG A 5 -22.87 2.98 -10.33
C ARG A 5 -21.57 3.52 -9.78
N THR A 6 -21.66 4.26 -8.68
CA THR A 6 -20.47 4.67 -7.93
C THR A 6 -19.77 3.41 -7.39
N PRO A 7 -18.47 3.20 -7.68
CA PRO A 7 -17.74 2.07 -7.14
C PRO A 7 -17.68 2.12 -5.61
N ALA A 8 -17.68 0.95 -4.97
CA ALA A 8 -17.42 0.88 -3.54
C ALA A 8 -16.03 1.45 -3.21
N LYS A 9 -15.96 2.19 -2.10
CA LYS A 9 -14.70 2.68 -1.53
C LYS A 9 -13.76 1.53 -1.19
N VAL A 10 -12.47 1.81 -1.12
CA VAL A 10 -11.41 0.79 -1.01
C VAL A 10 -10.51 1.08 0.17
N LYS A 11 -9.84 0.04 0.66
CA LYS A 11 -8.92 0.13 1.79
C LYS A 11 -7.56 0.58 1.29
N LEU A 12 -7.04 1.69 1.83
CA LEU A 12 -5.67 2.14 1.54
C LEU A 12 -4.66 1.31 2.34
N ILE A 13 -3.60 0.88 1.66
CA ILE A 13 -2.42 0.25 2.24
C ILE A 13 -1.18 0.97 1.68
N VAL A 14 -0.21 1.28 2.54
CA VAL A 14 1.08 1.85 2.12
C VAL A 14 2.17 0.87 2.53
N GLY A 15 2.89 0.32 1.55
CA GLY A 15 4.12 -0.43 1.79
C GLY A 15 5.29 0.54 1.98
N ILE A 16 6.12 0.29 2.98
CA ILE A 16 7.28 1.15 3.29
C ILE A 16 8.55 0.32 3.21
N LEU A 17 9.44 0.64 2.27
CA LEU A 17 10.78 0.09 2.22
C LEU A 17 11.76 1.14 2.76
N ALA A 18 12.56 0.78 3.74
CA ALA A 18 13.52 1.70 4.34
C ALA A 18 14.77 0.96 4.82
N LYS A 19 15.79 1.70 5.25
CA LYS A 19 17.07 1.15 5.71
C LYS A 19 16.97 0.29 6.97
N ASP A 20 16.04 0.63 7.87
CA ASP A 20 15.86 0.01 9.18
C ASP A 20 14.44 0.27 9.72
N ALA A 21 14.10 -0.38 10.84
CA ALA A 21 12.78 -0.26 11.44
C ALA A 21 12.48 1.16 11.95
N GLU A 22 13.49 1.88 12.42
CA GLU A 22 13.35 3.28 12.87
C GLU A 22 12.91 4.19 11.72
N ALA A 23 13.47 4.00 10.52
CA ALA A 23 13.07 4.75 9.33
C ALA A 23 11.64 4.43 8.87
N VAL A 24 11.16 3.19 9.08
CA VAL A 24 9.74 2.85 8.83
C VAL A 24 8.83 3.56 9.83
N GLU A 25 9.21 3.59 11.11
CA GLU A 25 8.43 4.27 12.15
C GLU A 25 8.46 5.80 11.99
N ALA A 26 9.55 6.36 11.48
CA ALA A 26 9.71 7.80 11.28
C ALA A 26 8.66 8.41 10.31
N VAL A 27 8.14 7.62 9.35
CA VAL A 27 7.08 8.10 8.44
C VAL A 27 5.67 7.92 9.01
N ARG A 28 5.50 7.15 10.09
CA ARG A 28 4.19 6.74 10.61
C ARG A 28 3.30 7.94 10.94
N GLU A 29 3.83 8.92 11.67
CA GLU A 29 3.05 10.09 12.08
C GLU A 29 2.62 10.94 10.87
N THR A 30 3.51 11.15 9.90
CA THR A 30 3.20 11.85 8.65
C THR A 30 2.05 11.17 7.90
N LEU A 31 2.09 9.84 7.78
CA LEU A 31 1.04 9.08 7.11
C LEU A 31 -0.27 9.07 7.91
N ARG A 32 -0.21 8.92 9.23
CA ARG A 32 -1.39 8.97 10.11
C ARG A 32 -2.08 10.33 10.07
N ASN A 33 -1.32 11.42 10.04
CA ASN A 33 -1.88 12.77 9.92
C ASN A 33 -2.62 12.97 8.58
N LYS A 34 -2.19 12.28 7.52
CA LYS A 34 -2.81 12.36 6.19
C LYS A 34 -4.02 11.43 6.03
N PHE A 35 -3.94 10.19 6.52
CA PHE A 35 -4.91 9.13 6.22
C PHE A 35 -5.81 8.76 7.41
N GLY A 36 -5.49 9.27 8.60
CA GLY A 36 -6.22 9.00 9.84
C GLY A 36 -5.72 7.75 10.56
N ASP A 37 -6.61 7.19 11.39
CA ASP A 37 -6.31 6.02 12.22
C ASP A 37 -5.89 4.80 11.38
N GLU A 38 -4.84 4.13 11.83
CA GLU A 38 -4.40 2.87 11.25
C GLU A 38 -5.36 1.73 11.64
N ASP A 39 -5.53 0.77 10.73
CA ASP A 39 -6.36 -0.41 10.90
C ASP A 39 -5.49 -1.62 11.26
N LEU A 40 -4.64 -2.06 10.33
CA LEU A 40 -3.73 -3.19 10.52
C LEU A 40 -2.36 -2.91 9.93
N ASN A 41 -1.32 -3.19 10.72
CA ASN A 41 0.06 -2.97 10.33
C ASN A 41 0.82 -4.30 10.25
N LEU A 42 1.74 -4.39 9.31
CA LEU A 42 2.79 -5.40 9.29
C LEU A 42 4.08 -4.74 9.79
N ALA A 43 4.59 -5.22 10.93
CA ALA A 43 5.82 -4.71 11.52
C ALA A 43 7.02 -4.87 10.56
N PRO A 44 8.05 -4.00 10.65
CA PRO A 44 9.22 -4.07 9.78
C PRO A 44 9.93 -5.43 9.85
N PHE A 45 10.29 -5.99 8.70
CA PHE A 45 11.05 -7.24 8.59
C PHE A 45 12.06 -7.18 7.43
N PRO A 46 13.12 -8.02 7.46
CA PRO A 46 14.14 -8.00 6.42
C PRO A 46 13.57 -8.20 5.01
N PHE A 47 13.99 -7.34 4.09
CA PHE A 47 13.62 -7.42 2.67
C PHE A 47 14.77 -8.03 1.87
N THR A 48 14.57 -9.26 1.37
CA THR A 48 15.61 -10.07 0.74
C THR A 48 15.30 -10.43 -0.73
N PHE A 49 14.33 -9.76 -1.34
CA PHE A 49 13.76 -10.17 -2.63
C PHE A 49 14.52 -9.61 -3.86
N THR A 50 15.28 -8.53 -3.71
CA THR A 50 16.08 -7.92 -4.79
C THR A 50 17.22 -7.05 -4.22
N ASN A 51 18.30 -6.93 -4.98
CA ASN A 51 19.42 -6.02 -4.67
C ASN A 51 19.24 -4.61 -5.27
N TYR A 52 18.10 -4.35 -5.94
CA TYR A 52 17.84 -3.09 -6.67
C TYR A 52 17.98 -1.82 -5.81
N TYR A 53 17.68 -1.91 -4.50
CA TYR A 53 17.68 -0.76 -3.59
C TYR A 53 19.00 -0.58 -2.83
N LYS A 54 20.04 -1.38 -3.14
CA LYS A 54 21.28 -1.41 -2.37
C LYS A 54 21.97 -0.04 -2.30
N ASP A 55 21.98 0.69 -3.41
CA ASP A 55 22.68 1.97 -3.52
C ASP A 55 21.83 3.15 -2.99
N GLU A 56 20.50 3.02 -2.98
CA GLU A 56 19.56 4.07 -2.54
C GLU A 56 19.18 3.95 -1.05
N ILE A 57 18.94 2.73 -0.56
CA ILE A 57 18.40 2.46 0.78
C ILE A 57 19.45 1.77 1.67
N GLY A 58 20.31 0.93 1.09
CA GLY A 58 21.37 0.23 1.80
C GLY A 58 21.32 -1.29 1.63
N LEU A 59 22.25 -1.98 2.30
CA LEU A 59 22.54 -3.40 2.08
C LEU A 59 21.46 -4.38 2.57
N ALA A 60 20.67 -3.99 3.56
CA ALA A 60 19.71 -4.87 4.23
C ALA A 60 18.42 -4.10 4.57
N PRO A 61 17.68 -3.63 3.56
CA PRO A 61 16.46 -2.87 3.80
C PRO A 61 15.42 -3.71 4.53
N VAL A 62 14.48 -3.04 5.18
CA VAL A 62 13.30 -3.65 5.80
C VAL A 62 12.04 -3.18 5.10
N ARG A 63 11.02 -4.06 5.06
CA ARG A 63 9.67 -3.73 4.61
C ARG A 63 8.72 -3.69 5.80
N GLY A 64 7.88 -2.66 5.87
CA GLY A 64 6.67 -2.63 6.69
C GLY A 64 5.43 -2.30 5.84
N PHE A 65 4.24 -2.45 6.43
CA PHE A 65 2.98 -2.01 5.81
C PHE A 65 2.07 -1.36 6.83
N PHE A 66 1.45 -0.24 6.44
CA PHE A 66 0.37 0.39 7.20
C PHE A 66 -0.91 0.37 6.38
N SER A 67 -2.03 0.00 6.99
CA SER A 67 -3.37 0.15 6.39
C SER A 67 -4.22 1.05 7.27
N TYR A 68 -5.24 1.69 6.68
CA TYR A 68 -5.99 2.76 7.35
C TYR A 68 -7.47 2.44 7.52
N GLU A 69 -8.10 2.91 8.60
CA GLU A 69 -9.53 2.70 8.84
C GLU A 69 -10.38 3.45 7.81
N THR A 70 -9.98 4.68 7.45
CA THR A 70 -10.65 5.49 6.43
C THR A 70 -10.60 4.82 5.06
N LEU A 71 -11.76 4.58 4.47
CA LEU A 71 -11.87 4.10 3.10
C LEU A 71 -11.79 5.26 2.10
N ILE A 72 -11.08 5.04 0.99
CA ILE A 72 -10.88 6.04 -0.06
C ILE A 72 -11.68 5.69 -1.31
N ASP A 73 -12.01 6.69 -2.11
CA ASP A 73 -12.42 6.50 -3.49
C ASP A 73 -11.21 6.05 -4.33
N ARG A 74 -11.44 5.15 -5.30
CA ARG A 74 -10.34 4.51 -6.06
C ARG A 74 -9.47 5.53 -6.81
N THR A 75 -10.06 6.64 -7.21
CA THR A 75 -9.39 7.72 -7.94
C THR A 75 -8.42 8.52 -7.07
N GLU A 76 -8.61 8.52 -5.74
CA GLU A 76 -7.73 9.23 -4.80
C GLU A 76 -6.31 8.65 -4.80
N ILE A 77 -6.12 7.40 -5.24
CA ILE A 77 -4.80 6.77 -5.29
C ILE A 77 -3.77 7.59 -6.09
N VAL A 78 -4.23 8.39 -7.05
CA VAL A 78 -3.36 9.25 -7.84
C VAL A 78 -2.81 10.40 -7.01
N ASP A 79 -3.68 11.13 -6.30
CA ASP A 79 -3.24 12.20 -5.39
C ASP A 79 -2.38 11.64 -4.26
N ILE A 80 -2.72 10.46 -3.76
CA ILE A 80 -1.96 9.76 -2.74
C ILE A 80 -0.56 9.42 -3.27
N LYS A 81 -0.42 8.87 -4.49
CA LYS A 81 0.90 8.53 -5.04
C LYS A 81 1.76 9.76 -5.26
N LEU A 82 1.19 10.84 -5.80
CA LEU A 82 1.90 12.11 -5.95
C LEU A 82 2.39 12.63 -4.60
N TRP A 83 1.50 12.68 -3.61
CA TRP A 83 1.86 13.12 -2.26
C TRP A 83 2.93 12.24 -1.60
N THR A 84 2.86 10.91 -1.75
CA THR A 84 3.91 10.03 -1.22
C THR A 84 5.26 10.26 -1.88
N ASN A 85 5.30 10.60 -3.18
CA ASN A 85 6.55 10.95 -3.84
C ASN A 85 7.13 12.25 -3.27
N ASP A 86 6.29 13.25 -2.98
CA ASP A 86 6.75 14.50 -2.36
C ASP A 86 7.32 14.25 -0.96
N VAL A 87 6.67 13.37 -0.17
CA VAL A 87 7.19 12.96 1.15
C VAL A 87 8.55 12.25 1.04
N GLU A 88 8.73 11.35 0.07
CA GLU A 88 10.04 10.71 -0.18
C GLU A 88 11.13 11.75 -0.48
N LEU A 89 10.82 12.76 -1.31
CA LEU A 89 11.74 13.84 -1.65
C LEU A 89 12.11 14.68 -0.42
N GLU A 90 11.13 15.09 0.38
CA GLU A 90 11.39 15.85 1.62
C GLU A 90 12.29 15.09 2.60
N ILE A 91 12.11 13.76 2.71
CA ILE A 91 12.95 12.92 3.56
C ILE A 91 14.38 12.88 3.01
N ALA A 92 14.55 12.73 1.69
CA ALA A 92 15.86 12.73 1.04
C ALA A 92 16.61 14.06 1.24
N GLU A 93 15.91 15.18 1.13
CA GLU A 93 16.47 16.53 1.37
C GLU A 93 16.92 16.69 2.83
N LYS A 94 16.06 16.34 3.79
CA LYS A 94 16.37 16.41 5.24
C LYS A 94 17.52 15.49 5.63
N ALA A 95 17.69 14.36 4.94
CA ALA A 95 18.79 13.43 5.17
C ALA A 95 20.12 13.88 4.53
N GLY A 96 20.14 14.96 3.76
CA GLY A 96 21.34 15.42 3.05
C GLY A 96 21.74 14.47 1.91
N THR A 97 20.80 13.68 1.40
CA THR A 97 21.01 12.71 0.32
C THR A 97 20.15 13.06 -0.91
N PRO A 98 20.23 14.29 -1.45
CA PRO A 98 19.39 14.68 -2.58
C PRO A 98 19.66 13.76 -3.79
N GLY A 99 18.58 13.26 -4.39
CA GLY A 99 18.64 12.31 -5.50
C GLY A 99 18.69 10.83 -5.11
N LEU A 100 18.87 10.51 -3.82
CA LEU A 100 18.64 9.16 -3.29
C LEU A 100 17.25 9.06 -2.66
N ARG A 101 16.69 7.85 -2.62
CA ARG A 101 15.40 7.57 -1.99
C ARG A 101 15.64 6.72 -0.73
N PRO A 102 15.92 7.35 0.42
CA PRO A 102 16.23 6.63 1.67
C PRO A 102 15.02 5.84 2.21
N VAL A 103 13.81 6.21 1.76
CA VAL A 103 12.55 5.51 2.01
C VAL A 103 11.78 5.45 0.69
N ASN A 104 11.09 4.34 0.45
CA ASN A 104 10.16 4.15 -0.67
C ASN A 104 8.77 3.79 -0.13
N LEU A 105 7.80 4.65 -0.44
CA LEU A 105 6.40 4.60 -0.08
C LEU A 105 5.59 4.13 -1.29
N ASP A 106 5.04 2.92 -1.17
CA ASP A 106 4.27 2.23 -2.19
C ASP A 106 2.78 2.24 -1.79
N PRO A 107 2.01 3.28 -2.13
CA PRO A 107 0.57 3.27 -1.90
C PRO A 107 -0.12 2.31 -2.87
N GLY A 108 -1.01 1.51 -2.31
CA GLY A 108 -1.90 0.61 -3.01
C GLY A 108 -3.28 0.61 -2.37
N TYR A 109 -4.27 0.05 -3.06
CA TYR A 109 -5.59 -0.12 -2.48
C TYR A 109 -6.11 -1.54 -2.65
N MET A 110 -6.92 -1.95 -1.69
CA MET A 110 -7.57 -3.23 -1.64
C MET A 110 -9.06 -3.10 -1.93
N THR A 111 -9.53 -3.89 -2.89
CA THR A 111 -10.95 -4.22 -3.09
C THR A 111 -11.22 -5.61 -2.50
N LEU A 112 -12.48 -6.06 -2.48
CA LEU A 112 -12.77 -7.45 -2.09
C LEU A 112 -12.25 -8.52 -3.07
N GLY A 113 -11.94 -8.13 -4.32
CA GLY A 113 -11.50 -9.06 -5.36
C GLY A 113 -10.03 -8.94 -5.74
N GLN A 114 -9.38 -7.80 -5.50
CA GLN A 114 -8.05 -7.50 -6.02
C GLN A 114 -7.32 -6.48 -5.14
N PHE A 115 -6.00 -6.62 -5.10
CA PHE A 115 -5.07 -5.63 -4.56
C PHE A 115 -4.33 -4.94 -5.71
N PHE A 116 -4.23 -3.60 -5.65
CA PHE A 116 -3.59 -2.78 -6.67
C PHE A 116 -2.46 -1.94 -6.07
N LEU A 117 -1.41 -1.70 -6.85
CA LEU A 117 -0.34 -0.74 -6.54
C LEU A 117 -0.36 0.42 -7.52
N ALA A 118 -0.07 1.63 -7.02
CA ALA A 118 0.13 2.81 -7.84
C ALA A 118 1.61 3.07 -8.13
N THR A 119 1.88 3.58 -9.32
CA THR A 119 3.25 3.74 -9.84
C THR A 119 3.34 4.83 -10.89
N THR A 120 4.52 5.41 -11.06
CA THR A 120 4.84 6.37 -12.12
C THR A 120 5.43 5.68 -13.37
N LYS A 121 5.78 4.39 -13.26
CA LYS A 121 6.47 3.66 -14.33
C LYS A 121 5.44 2.96 -15.20
N ASP A 122 5.41 3.23 -16.50
CA ASP A 122 4.54 2.49 -17.43
C ASP A 122 5.08 1.07 -17.68
N GLN A 123 4.17 0.10 -17.89
CA GLN A 123 4.48 -1.28 -18.24
C GLN A 123 3.23 -1.97 -18.83
N ARG A 124 3.40 -3.06 -19.59
CA ARG A 124 2.33 -3.74 -20.35
C ARG A 124 1.02 -4.02 -19.60
N GLN A 125 1.07 -4.25 -18.29
CA GLN A 125 -0.08 -4.57 -17.45
C GLN A 125 -0.68 -3.36 -16.72
N ARG A 126 0.02 -2.23 -16.73
CA ARG A 126 -0.31 -1.04 -15.95
C ARG A 126 -1.31 -0.20 -16.72
N VAL A 127 -2.37 0.21 -16.03
CA VAL A 127 -3.43 1.03 -16.60
C VAL A 127 -3.19 2.47 -16.19
N TYR A 128 -3.09 3.36 -17.18
CA TYR A 128 -2.99 4.79 -16.93
C TYR A 128 -4.26 5.30 -16.24
N MET A 129 -4.08 6.05 -15.16
CA MET A 129 -5.18 6.71 -14.45
C MET A 129 -5.28 8.18 -14.85
N GLN A 130 -4.30 8.99 -14.44
CA GLN A 130 -4.15 10.40 -14.80
C GLN A 130 -2.82 10.93 -14.23
N ARG A 131 -2.35 12.10 -14.70
CA ARG A 131 -1.18 12.83 -14.16
C ARG A 131 0.09 11.98 -14.02
N GLY A 132 0.33 11.12 -15.01
CA GLY A 132 1.50 10.22 -15.04
C GLY A 132 1.44 9.07 -14.02
N ILE A 133 0.32 8.87 -13.34
CA ILE A 133 0.13 7.74 -12.42
C ILE A 133 -0.62 6.62 -13.12
N PHE A 134 -0.11 5.41 -12.93
CA PHE A 134 -0.67 4.16 -13.37
C PHE A 134 -1.03 3.29 -12.16
N VAL A 135 -1.93 2.34 -12.36
CA VAL A 135 -2.21 1.28 -11.39
C VAL A 135 -2.02 -0.08 -12.03
N GLU A 136 -1.52 -1.04 -11.25
CA GLU A 136 -1.49 -2.45 -11.67
C GLU A 136 -2.24 -3.33 -10.68
N PRO A 137 -3.05 -4.29 -11.16
CA PRO A 137 -3.51 -5.38 -10.32
C PRO A 137 -2.29 -6.22 -9.93
N THR A 138 -2.04 -6.30 -8.63
CA THR A 138 -0.88 -7.00 -8.05
C THR A 138 -1.26 -8.38 -7.54
N LEU A 139 -2.45 -8.55 -6.96
CA LEU A 139 -3.00 -9.85 -6.54
C LEU A 139 -4.50 -9.88 -6.82
N TYR A 140 -5.06 -11.07 -6.99
CA TYR A 140 -6.51 -11.28 -7.05
C TYR A 140 -6.96 -12.32 -6.03
N PHE A 141 -8.15 -12.16 -5.48
CA PHE A 141 -8.71 -13.03 -4.45
C PHE A 141 -9.69 -14.01 -5.07
N GLN A 142 -9.42 -15.31 -4.88
CA GLN A 142 -10.28 -16.38 -5.37
C GLN A 142 -10.19 -17.58 -4.43
N ASP A 143 -11.33 -18.24 -4.18
CA ASP A 143 -11.41 -19.47 -3.39
C ASP A 143 -10.76 -19.36 -1.99
N GLY A 144 -10.90 -18.18 -1.38
CA GLY A 144 -10.41 -17.92 -0.03
C GLY A 144 -8.94 -17.49 0.08
N HIS A 145 -8.23 -17.32 -1.04
CA HIS A 145 -6.80 -17.01 -1.07
C HIS A 145 -6.44 -15.90 -2.06
N PHE A 146 -5.34 -15.18 -1.82
CA PHE A 146 -4.74 -14.31 -2.83
C PHE A 146 -3.84 -15.10 -3.78
N HIS A 147 -4.05 -14.86 -5.07
CA HIS A 147 -3.27 -15.43 -6.16
C HIS A 147 -2.47 -14.33 -6.86
N ALA A 148 -1.28 -14.71 -7.32
CA ALA A 148 -0.41 -13.86 -8.10
C ALA A 148 -0.83 -13.85 -9.58
N PHE A 149 -0.59 -12.71 -10.24
CA PHE A 149 -0.49 -12.62 -11.68
C PHE A 149 0.95 -12.94 -12.13
N ASP A 150 1.14 -13.22 -13.42
CA ASP A 150 2.46 -13.51 -14.00
C ASP A 150 3.48 -12.37 -13.82
N TRP A 151 3.01 -11.16 -13.55
CA TRP A 151 3.85 -9.96 -13.34
C TRP A 151 3.97 -9.55 -11.88
N THR A 152 3.28 -10.22 -10.95
CA THR A 152 3.31 -9.86 -9.52
C THR A 152 4.73 -9.94 -8.99
N TYR A 153 5.17 -8.90 -8.29
CA TYR A 153 6.50 -8.86 -7.65
C TYR A 153 6.66 -10.01 -6.65
N ARG A 154 7.88 -10.57 -6.56
CA ARG A 154 8.18 -11.77 -5.74
C ARG A 154 7.89 -11.58 -4.26
N ASP A 155 8.06 -10.38 -3.75
CA ASP A 155 7.75 -10.02 -2.36
C ASP A 155 6.26 -10.15 -2.06
N TYR A 156 5.39 -9.70 -2.96
CA TYR A 156 3.93 -9.87 -2.86
C TYR A 156 3.44 -11.31 -3.03
N GLN A 157 4.27 -12.22 -3.52
CA GLN A 157 3.98 -13.66 -3.57
C GLN A 157 4.35 -14.38 -2.26
N SER A 158 5.01 -13.70 -1.33
CA SER A 158 5.44 -14.31 -0.08
C SER A 158 4.26 -14.58 0.86
N GLU A 159 4.35 -15.67 1.62
CA GLU A 159 3.33 -16.06 2.59
C GLU A 159 3.07 -14.95 3.62
N THR A 160 4.11 -14.22 4.03
CA THR A 160 4.00 -13.08 4.95
C THR A 160 3.10 -11.97 4.40
N TYR A 161 3.29 -11.57 3.14
CA TYR A 161 2.49 -10.52 2.51
C TYR A 161 1.07 -11.00 2.29
N ILE A 162 0.90 -12.23 1.80
CA ILE A 162 -0.42 -12.81 1.53
C ILE A 162 -1.24 -12.87 2.82
N LYS A 163 -0.72 -13.45 3.90
CA LYS A 163 -1.42 -13.53 5.20
C LYS A 163 -1.81 -12.16 5.75
N TYR A 164 -0.96 -11.16 5.59
CA TYR A 164 -1.27 -9.79 5.98
C TYR A 164 -2.41 -9.21 5.14
N LEU A 165 -2.30 -9.29 3.81
CA LEU A 165 -3.28 -8.73 2.88
C LEU A 165 -4.64 -9.42 2.99
N GLU A 166 -4.69 -10.72 3.25
CA GLU A 166 -5.93 -11.46 3.55
C GLU A 166 -6.63 -10.94 4.80
N GLN A 167 -5.87 -10.67 5.85
CA GLN A 167 -6.43 -10.04 7.06
C GLN A 167 -6.96 -8.65 6.75
N VAL A 168 -6.21 -7.80 6.04
CA VAL A 168 -6.68 -6.47 5.62
C VAL A 168 -7.97 -6.58 4.79
N ARG A 169 -8.05 -7.53 3.86
CA ARG A 169 -9.25 -7.79 3.06
C ARG A 169 -10.44 -8.20 3.93
N ALA A 170 -10.23 -9.06 4.93
CA ALA A 170 -11.30 -9.46 5.86
C ALA A 170 -11.85 -8.27 6.66
N ARG A 171 -10.98 -7.31 7.03
CA ARG A 171 -11.39 -6.05 7.68
C ARG A 171 -12.19 -5.15 6.75
N LEU A 172 -11.77 -5.02 5.50
CA LEU A 172 -12.54 -4.31 4.47
C LEU A 172 -13.93 -4.95 4.27
N ALA A 173 -14.03 -6.27 4.24
CA ALA A 173 -15.30 -6.98 4.14
C ALA A 173 -16.24 -6.66 5.31
N TYR A 174 -15.72 -6.59 6.53
CA TYR A 174 -16.48 -6.16 7.71
C TYR A 174 -16.98 -4.72 7.59
N GLN A 175 -16.12 -3.79 7.16
CA GLN A 175 -16.51 -2.39 7.00
C GLN A 175 -17.58 -2.23 5.90
N HIS A 176 -17.50 -2.99 4.81
CA HIS A 176 -18.51 -2.99 3.76
C HIS A 176 -19.85 -3.58 4.22
N SER A 177 -19.84 -4.61 5.09
CA SER A 177 -21.08 -5.22 5.56
C SER A 177 -21.76 -4.45 6.69
N THR A 178 -20.99 -3.71 7.50
CA THR A 178 -21.50 -3.02 8.70
C THR A 178 -21.53 -1.51 8.61
N GLY A 179 -20.74 -0.91 7.70
CA GLY A 179 -20.50 0.54 7.66
C GLY A 179 -19.66 1.08 8.82
N ARG A 180 -19.10 0.21 9.69
CA ARG A 180 -18.36 0.60 10.90
C ARG A 180 -16.86 0.31 10.76
N PRO A 181 -15.97 1.15 11.35
CA PRO A 181 -14.55 0.83 11.49
C PRO A 181 -14.31 -0.53 12.14
N TYR A 182 -13.26 -1.23 11.72
CA TYR A 182 -13.03 -2.61 12.17
C TYR A 182 -12.69 -2.68 13.66
N ARG A 183 -12.03 -1.65 14.21
CA ARG A 183 -11.78 -1.53 15.66
C ARG A 183 -13.04 -1.63 16.54
N LEU A 184 -14.23 -1.37 15.99
CA LEU A 184 -15.51 -1.41 16.71
C LEU A 184 -16.22 -2.77 16.66
N ARG A 185 -15.62 -3.81 16.07
CA ARG A 185 -16.26 -5.12 15.84
C ARG A 185 -16.80 -5.82 17.09
N ASN A 186 -16.18 -5.56 18.25
CA ASN A 186 -16.57 -6.15 19.54
C ASN A 186 -17.36 -5.17 20.43
N THR A 187 -17.67 -3.97 19.93
CA THR A 187 -18.49 -3.00 20.67
C THR A 187 -19.94 -3.19 20.29
N ASN A 188 -20.77 -3.60 21.26
CA ASN A 188 -22.22 -3.66 21.07
C ASN A 188 -22.74 -2.27 20.66
N PRO A 189 -23.71 -2.22 19.73
CA PRO A 189 -24.37 -0.97 19.35
C PRO A 189 -25.13 -0.35 20.53
#